data_AF-A0A1W1DWM1-F1
#
_entry.id   AF-A0A1W1DWM1-F1
#
_cell.length_a   1.000
_cell.length_b   1.000
_cell.length_c   1.000
_cell.angle_alpha   90.00
_cell.angle_beta   90.00
_cell.angle_gamma   90.00
#
_symmetry.space_group_name_H-M   'P 1'
#
loop_
_entity.id
_entity.type
_entity.pdbx_description
1 polymer ?
#
loop_
_entity_poly.entity_id
_entity_poly.type
_entity_poly.pdbx_seq_one_letter_code
_entity_poly.pdbx_strand_id
1 'polypeptide(L)'
;MVETAWASASTFRGSDMRGGANGARICLAPQKDWEANKPEQLARVVGVFKGIAADTGSSVADIIVLAGNVGIEQASGANVPFTPGRGDATQEQTDIESFAVLEPFADGFRNYQKTEFTVSPEQMMLDKAQLLGLSAPEMTVLVGGMRALGISADGHGVFTKTPGKLTNDFFVNLLDMKVEWKSTGRNSYEATDPSTGEKIRTATRVDLAFGSNSQLRALAEVYACEDSQQKFVSDFVGAWNKVMNLDRFDLT
;
A
#
# COMPACT_ATOMS: atom_id res chain seq x y z
N MET A 1 1.43 -5.44 10.23
CA MET A 1 0.36 -6.31 9.73
C MET A 1 -0.05 -5.89 8.32
N VAL A 2 -0.70 -4.73 8.14
CA VAL A 2 -1.13 -4.22 6.82
C VAL A 2 0.01 -4.13 5.82
N GLU A 3 1.15 -3.51 6.18
CA GLU A 3 2.30 -3.39 5.28
C GLU A 3 2.88 -4.74 4.84
N THR A 4 2.90 -5.75 5.73
CA THR A 4 3.36 -7.11 5.41
C THR A 4 2.42 -7.82 4.43
N ALA A 5 1.11 -7.70 4.64
CA ALA A 5 0.12 -8.25 3.73
C ALA A 5 0.18 -7.58 2.35
N TRP A 6 0.34 -6.25 2.32
CA TRP A 6 0.58 -5.50 1.09
C TRP A 6 1.86 -5.97 0.39
N ALA A 7 2.98 -6.05 1.09
CA ALA A 7 4.25 -6.50 0.53
C ALA A 7 4.14 -7.90 -0.09
N SER A 8 3.32 -8.78 0.47
CA SER A 8 3.08 -10.11 -0.07
C SER A 8 2.22 -10.07 -1.34
N ALA A 9 1.02 -9.48 -1.25
CA ALA A 9 0.03 -9.50 -2.32
C ALA A 9 0.41 -8.60 -3.52
N SER A 10 1.02 -7.46 -3.25
CA SER A 10 1.36 -6.46 -4.28
C SER A 10 2.46 -6.91 -5.24
N THR A 11 3.09 -8.07 -5.04
CA THR A 11 3.99 -8.65 -6.05
C THR A 11 3.25 -9.14 -7.29
N PHE A 12 1.92 -9.31 -7.21
CA PHE A 12 1.10 -9.73 -8.34
C PHE A 12 1.22 -8.75 -9.52
N ARG A 13 1.20 -9.31 -10.72
CA ARG A 13 0.99 -8.55 -11.96
C ARG A 13 0.09 -9.33 -12.92
N GLY A 14 -0.97 -8.68 -13.38
CA GLY A 14 -1.94 -9.26 -14.31
C GLY A 14 -1.43 -9.40 -15.75
N SER A 15 -0.23 -8.91 -16.04
CA SER A 15 0.39 -9.04 -17.37
C SER A 15 0.78 -10.48 -17.70
N ASP A 16 1.29 -11.23 -16.73
CA ASP A 16 1.66 -12.65 -16.86
C ASP A 16 1.17 -13.53 -15.70
N MET A 17 0.28 -12.99 -14.86
CA MET A 17 -0.36 -13.67 -13.72
C MET A 17 0.63 -14.20 -12.67
N ARG A 18 1.83 -13.63 -12.59
CA ARG A 18 2.85 -13.99 -11.59
C ARG A 18 2.74 -13.12 -10.33
N GLY A 19 3.29 -13.64 -9.23
CA GLY A 19 3.29 -12.96 -7.92
C GLY A 19 2.01 -13.22 -7.13
N GLY A 20 1.80 -12.44 -6.08
CA GLY A 20 0.66 -12.56 -5.17
C GLY A 20 1.02 -13.13 -3.80
N ALA A 21 0.02 -13.25 -2.94
CA ALA A 21 0.19 -13.67 -1.55
C ALA A 21 0.22 -15.20 -1.37
N ASN A 22 -0.34 -15.96 -2.31
CA ASN A 22 -0.37 -17.41 -2.29
C ASN A 22 1.06 -17.99 -2.43
N GLY A 23 1.35 -18.99 -1.62
CA GLY A 23 2.69 -19.57 -1.49
C GLY A 23 3.58 -18.91 -0.43
N ALA A 24 3.13 -17.85 0.25
CA ALA A 24 3.89 -17.14 1.30
C ALA A 24 5.33 -16.79 0.89
N ARG A 25 5.58 -16.52 -0.40
CA ARG A 25 6.94 -16.35 -0.93
C ARG A 25 7.66 -15.10 -0.41
N ILE A 26 6.93 -14.18 0.20
CA ILE A 26 7.51 -13.08 0.99
C ILE A 26 8.44 -13.58 2.12
N CYS A 27 8.20 -14.80 2.63
CA CYS A 27 9.04 -15.43 3.65
C CYS A 27 10.30 -16.12 3.10
N LEU A 28 10.46 -16.17 1.77
CA LEU A 28 11.50 -16.91 1.06
C LEU A 28 12.45 -15.97 0.31
N ALA A 29 13.60 -16.49 -0.12
CA ALA A 29 14.47 -15.76 -1.03
C ALA A 29 13.84 -15.69 -2.45
N PRO A 30 13.93 -14.54 -3.14
CA PRO A 30 14.64 -13.32 -2.75
C PRO A 30 13.79 -12.31 -1.96
N GLN A 31 12.47 -12.49 -1.88
CA GLN A 31 11.55 -11.44 -1.40
C GLN A 31 11.80 -11.00 0.05
N LYS A 32 12.23 -11.93 0.91
CA LYS A 32 12.52 -11.64 2.32
C LYS A 32 13.68 -10.64 2.49
N ASP A 33 14.53 -10.51 1.47
CA ASP A 33 15.75 -9.68 1.49
C ASP A 33 15.58 -8.38 0.68
N TRP A 34 14.43 -8.16 0.04
CA TRP A 34 14.17 -6.92 -0.70
C TRP A 34 14.06 -5.73 0.25
N GLU A 35 14.75 -4.65 -0.11
CA GLU A 35 14.78 -3.41 0.68
C GLU A 35 13.37 -2.84 0.92
N ALA A 36 12.53 -2.83 -0.12
CA ALA A 36 11.13 -2.40 -0.04
C ALA A 36 10.32 -3.13 1.06
N ASN A 37 10.72 -4.36 1.40
CA ASN A 37 10.03 -5.20 2.36
C ASN A 37 10.58 -5.08 3.79
N LYS A 38 11.58 -4.23 4.02
CA LYS A 38 12.18 -3.97 5.35
C LYS A 38 12.60 -5.29 6.04
N PRO A 39 13.65 -5.99 5.55
CA PRO A 39 13.96 -7.37 5.91
C PRO A 39 13.98 -7.66 7.43
N GLU A 40 14.56 -6.76 8.23
CA GLU A 40 14.60 -6.92 9.68
C GLU A 40 13.21 -6.86 10.34
N GLN A 41 12.36 -5.92 9.90
CA GLN A 41 10.99 -5.80 10.37
C GLN A 41 10.16 -7.00 9.91
N LEU A 42 10.32 -7.40 8.65
CA LEU A 42 9.62 -8.54 8.08
C LEU A 42 9.97 -9.83 8.82
N ALA A 43 11.25 -10.09 9.11
CA ALA A 43 11.69 -11.29 9.83
C ALA A 43 11.01 -11.43 11.21
N ARG A 44 10.88 -10.32 11.95
CA ARG A 44 10.17 -10.32 13.25
C ARG A 44 8.69 -10.68 13.09
N VAL A 45 8.00 -10.04 12.13
CA VAL A 45 6.58 -10.27 11.88
C VAL A 45 6.31 -11.69 11.39
N VAL A 46 7.13 -12.18 10.44
CA VAL A 46 7.02 -13.55 9.91
C VAL A 46 7.27 -14.60 11.00
N GLY A 47 8.18 -14.34 11.94
CA GLY A 47 8.39 -15.24 13.09
C GLY A 47 7.11 -15.43 13.92
N VAL A 48 6.40 -14.34 14.21
CA VAL A 48 5.10 -14.38 14.91
C VAL A 48 4.05 -15.10 14.07
N PHE A 49 3.93 -14.79 12.78
CA PHE A 49 2.94 -15.40 11.90
C PHE A 49 3.16 -16.91 11.72
N LYS A 50 4.41 -17.37 11.66
CA LYS A 50 4.75 -18.80 11.64
C LYS A 50 4.33 -19.52 12.92
N GLY A 51 4.48 -18.88 14.08
CA GLY A 51 3.98 -19.41 15.35
C GLY A 51 2.47 -19.59 15.34
N ILE A 52 1.74 -18.54 14.95
CA ILE A 52 0.27 -18.58 14.85
C ILE A 52 -0.20 -19.64 13.84
N ALA A 53 0.46 -19.73 12.68
CA ALA A 53 0.16 -20.74 11.66
C ALA A 53 0.34 -22.16 12.22
N ALA A 54 1.44 -22.41 12.94
CA ALA A 54 1.70 -23.71 13.56
C ALA A 54 0.66 -24.05 14.65
N ASP A 55 0.30 -23.09 15.51
CA ASP A 55 -0.67 -23.29 16.59
C ASP A 55 -2.09 -23.56 16.08
N THR A 56 -2.45 -22.97 14.93
CA THR A 56 -3.80 -23.05 14.35
C THR A 56 -3.95 -24.11 13.26
N GLY A 57 -2.84 -24.65 12.74
CA GLY A 57 -2.83 -25.52 11.56
C GLY A 57 -3.19 -24.82 10.24
N SER A 58 -3.10 -23.49 10.20
CA SER A 58 -3.34 -22.68 9.00
C SER A 58 -2.04 -22.48 8.20
N SER A 59 -2.14 -22.08 6.93
CA SER A 59 -0.96 -21.69 6.16
C SER A 59 -0.45 -20.31 6.60
N VAL A 60 0.85 -20.09 6.50
CA VAL A 60 1.47 -18.78 6.75
C VAL A 60 0.93 -17.75 5.75
N ALA A 61 0.68 -18.15 4.49
CA ALA A 61 0.08 -17.31 3.47
C ALA A 61 -1.28 -16.75 3.90
N ASP A 62 -2.16 -17.59 4.46
CA ASP A 62 -3.45 -17.13 4.96
C ASP A 62 -3.32 -16.27 6.21
N ILE A 63 -2.39 -16.60 7.13
CA ILE A 63 -2.13 -15.77 8.31
C ILE A 63 -1.63 -14.37 7.94
N ILE A 64 -0.76 -14.24 6.91
CA ILE A 64 -0.29 -12.93 6.42
C ILE A 64 -1.46 -12.06 5.98
N VAL A 65 -2.36 -12.61 5.15
CA VAL A 65 -3.53 -11.87 4.63
C VAL A 65 -4.52 -11.56 5.74
N LEU A 66 -4.83 -12.55 6.59
CA LEU A 66 -5.75 -12.38 7.71
C LEU A 66 -5.25 -11.32 8.70
N ALA A 67 -3.94 -11.30 9.02
CA ALA A 67 -3.36 -10.27 9.87
C ALA A 67 -3.49 -8.87 9.24
N GLY A 68 -3.30 -8.76 7.91
CA GLY A 68 -3.56 -7.54 7.16
C GLY A 68 -5.00 -7.06 7.32
N ASN A 69 -5.97 -7.96 7.15
CA ASN A 69 -7.39 -7.70 7.35
C ASN A 69 -7.67 -7.23 8.78
N VAL A 70 -7.22 -7.96 9.80
CA VAL A 70 -7.38 -7.56 11.21
C VAL A 70 -6.79 -6.18 11.49
N GLY A 71 -5.65 -5.84 10.88
CA GLY A 71 -5.07 -4.50 10.98
C GLY A 71 -5.98 -3.40 10.43
N ILE A 72 -6.70 -3.66 9.33
CA ILE A 72 -7.66 -2.73 8.75
C ILE A 72 -8.95 -2.69 9.57
N GLU A 73 -9.43 -3.82 10.08
CA GLU A 73 -10.59 -3.89 10.98
C GLU A 73 -10.34 -3.06 12.25
N GLN A 74 -9.15 -3.18 12.84
CA GLN A 74 -8.74 -2.38 13.99
C GLN A 74 -8.66 -0.87 13.67
N ALA A 75 -8.20 -0.52 12.47
CA ALA A 75 -8.05 0.87 12.04
C ALA A 75 -9.37 1.55 11.65
N SER A 76 -10.34 0.78 11.16
CA SER A 76 -11.57 1.30 10.53
C SER A 76 -12.85 0.99 11.30
N GLY A 77 -12.85 -0.05 12.14
CA GLY A 77 -14.06 -0.62 12.74
C GLY A 77 -14.97 -1.36 11.75
N ALA A 78 -14.58 -1.48 10.48
CA ALA A 78 -15.33 -2.20 9.45
C ALA A 78 -14.79 -3.62 9.27
N ASN A 79 -15.67 -4.59 8.99
CA ASN A 79 -15.27 -5.97 8.70
C ASN A 79 -14.59 -6.06 7.34
N VAL A 80 -13.55 -6.89 7.23
CA VAL A 80 -12.82 -7.12 5.97
C VAL A 80 -13.03 -8.57 5.54
N PRO A 81 -13.59 -8.82 4.34
CA PRO A 81 -13.79 -10.17 3.84
C PRO A 81 -12.48 -10.97 3.80
N PHE A 82 -12.56 -12.25 4.19
CA PHE A 82 -11.43 -13.17 4.15
C PHE A 82 -11.88 -14.50 3.56
N THR A 83 -11.09 -15.03 2.63
CA THR A 83 -11.29 -16.37 2.08
C THR A 83 -10.00 -17.17 2.29
N PRO A 84 -10.03 -18.26 3.08
CA PRO A 84 -8.87 -19.12 3.29
C PRO A 84 -8.57 -19.97 2.05
N GLY A 85 -7.51 -20.77 2.10
CA GLY A 85 -7.15 -21.74 1.08
C GLY A 85 -5.80 -21.48 0.40
N ARG A 86 -5.06 -20.45 0.81
CA ARG A 86 -3.69 -20.24 0.31
C ARG A 86 -2.78 -21.33 0.86
N GLY A 87 -1.81 -21.78 0.06
CA GLY A 87 -0.77 -22.71 0.48
C GLY A 87 0.54 -22.01 0.81
N ASP A 88 1.46 -22.74 1.45
CA ASP A 88 2.84 -22.31 1.65
C ASP A 88 3.75 -23.03 0.65
N ALA A 89 4.53 -22.27 -0.13
CA ALA A 89 5.53 -22.83 -1.01
C ALA A 89 6.85 -23.04 -0.24
N THR A 90 7.70 -23.95 -0.73
CA THR A 90 9.05 -24.13 -0.20
C THR A 90 10.08 -23.35 -1.02
N GLN A 91 11.31 -23.24 -0.49
CA GLN A 91 12.39 -22.58 -1.20
C GLN A 91 12.78 -23.34 -2.47
N GLU A 92 12.69 -24.67 -2.47
CA GLU A 92 12.97 -25.55 -3.61
C GLU A 92 11.93 -25.36 -4.73
N GLN A 93 10.71 -24.93 -4.39
CA GLN A 93 9.64 -24.59 -5.33
C GLN A 93 9.70 -23.13 -5.81
N THR A 94 10.79 -22.41 -5.51
CA THR A 94 10.95 -20.99 -5.79
C THR A 94 12.27 -20.71 -6.49
N ASP A 95 12.18 -20.44 -7.80
CA ASP A 95 13.31 -19.99 -8.62
C ASP A 95 13.67 -18.52 -8.29
N ILE A 96 14.82 -18.34 -7.63
CA ILE A 96 15.26 -17.03 -7.14
C ILE A 96 15.46 -16.03 -8.29
N GLU A 97 16.08 -16.45 -9.40
CA GLU A 97 16.38 -15.58 -10.53
C GLU A 97 15.09 -15.14 -11.21
N SER A 98 14.16 -16.08 -11.37
CA SER A 98 12.84 -15.79 -11.94
C SER A 98 12.03 -14.82 -11.09
N PHE A 99 12.18 -14.83 -9.76
CA PHE A 99 11.48 -13.89 -8.86
C PHE A 99 12.12 -12.50 -8.80
N ALA A 100 13.38 -12.33 -9.22
CA ALA A 100 14.07 -11.04 -9.16
C ALA A 100 13.33 -9.94 -9.97
N VAL A 101 12.68 -10.29 -11.08
CA VAL A 101 11.92 -9.33 -11.91
C VAL A 101 10.61 -8.84 -11.27
N LEU A 102 10.24 -9.39 -10.11
CA LEU A 102 9.09 -8.97 -9.32
C LEU A 102 9.49 -8.00 -8.19
N GLU A 103 10.79 -7.74 -8.00
CA GLU A 103 11.26 -6.75 -7.02
C GLU A 103 10.69 -5.37 -7.37
N PRO A 104 9.97 -4.71 -6.44
CA PRO A 104 9.45 -3.38 -6.69
C PRO A 104 10.59 -2.36 -6.63
N PHE A 105 10.97 -1.80 -7.77
CA PHE A 105 11.91 -0.67 -7.83
C PHE A 105 11.27 0.65 -7.39
N ALA A 106 9.95 0.78 -7.56
CA ALA A 106 9.14 1.83 -6.99
C ALA A 106 7.78 1.25 -6.58
N ASP A 107 7.26 1.74 -5.46
CA ASP A 107 5.92 1.41 -4.96
C ASP A 107 5.29 2.65 -4.36
N GLY A 108 4.51 3.37 -5.19
CA GLY A 108 3.81 4.58 -4.76
C GLY A 108 2.84 4.36 -3.60
N PHE A 109 2.28 3.17 -3.46
CA PHE A 109 1.38 2.85 -2.35
C PHE A 109 2.11 2.85 -1.00
N ARG A 110 3.39 2.47 -0.98
CA ARG A 110 4.29 2.57 0.20
C ARG A 110 5.16 3.82 0.21
N ASN A 111 5.00 4.74 -0.74
CA ASN A 111 5.92 5.88 -0.96
C ASN A 111 7.39 5.44 -1.09
N TYR A 112 7.64 4.27 -1.67
CA TYR A 112 8.98 3.70 -1.79
C TYR A 112 9.54 3.92 -3.18
N GLN A 113 10.81 4.28 -3.26
CA GLN A 113 11.58 4.36 -4.48
C GLN A 113 13.03 3.97 -4.19
N LYS A 114 13.53 2.93 -4.86
CA LYS A 114 14.87 2.38 -4.61
C LYS A 114 15.98 3.35 -5.02
N THR A 115 15.83 3.97 -6.18
CA THR A 115 16.78 4.94 -6.75
C THR A 115 16.04 5.99 -7.55
N GLU A 116 16.72 7.09 -7.91
CA GLU A 116 16.17 8.00 -8.91
C GLU A 116 16.05 7.30 -10.28
N PHE A 117 14.92 7.50 -10.96
CA PHE A 117 14.65 7.00 -12.30
C PHE A 117 14.41 8.17 -13.26
N THR A 118 14.50 7.89 -14.56
CA THR A 118 14.13 8.84 -15.62
C THR A 118 12.62 9.04 -15.72
N VAL A 119 11.86 7.99 -15.41
CA VAL A 119 10.39 8.01 -15.35
C VAL A 119 9.95 8.64 -14.03
N SER A 120 8.91 9.45 -14.06
CA SER A 120 8.41 10.12 -12.87
C SER A 120 7.74 9.14 -11.89
N PRO A 121 7.84 9.35 -10.57
CA PRO A 121 7.24 8.47 -9.55
C PRO A 121 5.73 8.27 -9.73
N GLU A 122 4.99 9.31 -10.13
CA GLU A 122 3.54 9.22 -10.39
C GLU A 122 3.21 8.34 -11.61
N GLN A 123 4.06 8.32 -12.63
CA GLN A 123 3.92 7.41 -13.78
C GLN A 123 4.23 5.96 -13.37
N MET A 124 5.24 5.75 -12.53
CA MET A 124 5.56 4.42 -12.00
C MET A 124 4.44 3.90 -11.07
N MET A 125 3.80 4.77 -10.29
CA MET A 125 2.61 4.41 -9.51
C MET A 125 1.46 3.98 -10.44
N LEU A 126 1.21 4.72 -11.52
CA LEU A 126 0.16 4.39 -12.48
C LEU A 126 0.42 3.05 -13.18
N ASP A 127 1.67 2.79 -13.60
CA ASP A 127 2.10 1.50 -14.15
C ASP A 127 1.86 0.37 -13.14
N LYS A 128 2.24 0.57 -11.87
CA LYS A 128 1.99 -0.41 -10.81
C LYS A 128 0.50 -0.68 -10.60
N ALA A 129 -0.32 0.36 -10.60
CA ALA A 129 -1.76 0.24 -10.46
C ALA A 129 -2.37 -0.57 -11.63
N GLN A 130 -1.88 -0.36 -12.85
CA GLN A 130 -2.28 -1.13 -14.02
C GLN A 130 -1.93 -2.61 -13.88
N LEU A 131 -0.73 -2.94 -13.42
CA LEU A 131 -0.32 -4.33 -13.18
C LEU A 131 -1.20 -5.02 -12.11
N LEU A 132 -1.67 -4.27 -11.11
CA LEU A 132 -2.60 -4.78 -10.09
C LEU A 132 -4.07 -4.79 -10.55
N GLY A 133 -4.35 -4.41 -11.81
CA GLY A 133 -5.71 -4.33 -12.35
C GLY A 133 -6.59 -3.28 -11.66
N LEU A 134 -5.99 -2.25 -11.05
CA LEU A 134 -6.70 -1.21 -10.32
C LEU A 134 -7.23 -0.12 -11.25
N SER A 135 -8.45 0.31 -11.01
CA SER A 135 -9.01 1.53 -11.59
C SER A 135 -8.47 2.77 -10.86
N ALA A 136 -8.60 3.94 -11.48
CA ALA A 136 -8.16 5.20 -10.85
C ALA A 136 -8.84 5.46 -9.48
N PRO A 137 -10.15 5.21 -9.27
CA PRO A 137 -10.78 5.30 -7.95
C PRO A 137 -10.17 4.33 -6.92
N GLU A 138 -9.93 3.07 -7.30
CA GLU A 138 -9.33 2.06 -6.40
C GLU A 138 -7.90 2.43 -6.01
N MET A 139 -7.10 2.89 -6.98
CA MET A 139 -5.75 3.42 -6.72
C MET A 139 -5.81 4.61 -5.76
N THR A 140 -6.76 5.53 -5.96
CA THR A 140 -6.94 6.73 -5.13
C THR A 140 -7.22 6.35 -3.68
N VAL A 141 -8.20 5.50 -3.42
CA VAL A 141 -8.53 5.09 -2.05
C VAL A 141 -7.39 4.32 -1.40
N LEU A 142 -6.72 3.43 -2.14
CA LEU A 142 -5.59 2.66 -1.60
C LEU A 142 -4.45 3.58 -1.17
N VAL A 143 -4.04 4.55 -2.00
CA VAL A 143 -2.97 5.49 -1.60
C VAL A 143 -3.38 6.31 -0.37
N GLY A 144 -4.58 6.90 -0.39
CA GLY A 144 -5.06 7.70 0.74
C GLY A 144 -5.16 6.91 2.04
N GLY A 145 -5.66 5.67 1.98
CA GLY A 145 -5.78 4.79 3.14
C GLY A 145 -4.43 4.30 3.65
N MET A 146 -3.51 3.93 2.76
CA MET A 146 -2.15 3.54 3.16
C MET A 146 -1.45 4.70 3.89
N ARG A 147 -1.62 5.94 3.44
CA ARG A 147 -1.10 7.13 4.14
C ARG A 147 -1.78 7.37 5.49
N ALA A 148 -3.10 7.23 5.58
CA ALA A 148 -3.82 7.36 6.86
C ALA A 148 -3.37 6.30 7.89
N LEU A 149 -3.07 5.09 7.43
CA LEU A 149 -2.50 4.02 8.24
C LEU A 149 -1.02 4.25 8.61
N GLY A 150 -0.41 5.35 8.17
CA GLY A 150 0.99 5.68 8.41
C GLY A 150 1.98 4.88 7.57
N ILE A 151 1.52 4.24 6.50
CA ILE A 151 2.37 3.43 5.61
C ILE A 151 3.01 4.36 4.58
N SER A 152 4.28 4.66 4.85
CA SER A 152 5.18 5.41 3.98
C SER A 152 6.62 5.00 4.30
N ALA A 153 7.47 4.86 3.29
CA ALA A 153 8.85 4.44 3.47
C ALA A 153 9.71 5.51 4.16
N ASP A 154 9.43 6.78 3.88
CA ASP A 154 10.18 7.96 4.34
C ASP A 154 9.34 8.92 5.21
N GLY A 155 8.08 8.56 5.48
CA GLY A 155 7.14 9.38 6.26
C GLY A 155 6.43 10.48 5.47
N HIS A 156 6.79 10.70 4.20
CA HIS A 156 6.09 11.67 3.36
C HIS A 156 4.66 11.21 3.07
N GLY A 157 3.74 12.16 2.90
CA GLY A 157 2.35 11.91 2.56
C GLY A 157 1.45 11.53 3.73
N VAL A 158 1.98 11.32 4.94
CA VAL A 158 1.19 10.98 6.13
C VAL A 158 0.54 12.24 6.69
N PHE A 159 -0.57 12.65 6.08
CA PHE A 159 -1.29 13.87 6.43
C PHE A 159 -2.36 13.65 7.51
N THR A 160 -2.01 13.00 8.61
CA THR A 160 -2.93 12.75 9.71
C THR A 160 -2.26 12.96 11.06
N LYS A 161 -3.06 13.35 12.05
CA LYS A 161 -2.64 13.44 13.46
C LYS A 161 -2.91 12.13 14.22
N THR A 162 -3.62 11.19 13.61
CA THR A 162 -3.93 9.88 14.20
C THR A 162 -3.49 8.73 13.29
N PRO A 163 -2.17 8.55 13.06
CA PRO A 163 -1.68 7.43 12.27
C PRO A 163 -2.20 6.09 12.81
N GLY A 164 -2.61 5.20 11.89
CA GLY A 164 -3.16 3.89 12.23
C GLY A 164 -4.69 3.87 12.36
N LYS A 165 -5.38 4.99 12.18
CA LYS A 165 -6.83 5.03 11.93
C LYS A 165 -7.10 5.21 10.44
N LEU A 166 -8.10 4.51 9.93
CA LEU A 166 -8.49 4.60 8.51
C LEU A 166 -9.47 5.78 8.32
N THR A 167 -8.91 6.96 8.09
CA THR A 167 -9.65 8.22 7.89
C THR A 167 -9.37 8.81 6.51
N ASN A 168 -10.28 9.63 5.99
CA ASN A 168 -10.09 10.39 4.75
C ASN A 168 -9.18 11.63 4.91
N ASP A 169 -8.51 11.79 6.05
CA ASP A 169 -7.56 12.85 6.39
C ASP A 169 -6.57 13.16 5.27
N PHE A 170 -6.08 12.15 4.55
CA PHE A 170 -5.16 12.36 3.43
C PHE A 170 -5.73 13.34 2.41
N PHE A 171 -6.98 13.15 1.98
CA PHE A 171 -7.62 13.98 0.97
C PHE A 171 -8.02 15.35 1.52
N VAL A 172 -8.59 15.38 2.72
CA VAL A 172 -9.00 16.63 3.40
C VAL A 172 -7.80 17.57 3.54
N ASN A 173 -6.66 17.04 3.97
CA ASN A 173 -5.46 17.84 4.18
C ASN A 173 -4.68 18.14 2.89
N LEU A 174 -4.74 17.26 1.89
CA LEU A 174 -4.11 17.51 0.59
C LEU A 174 -4.78 18.68 -0.14
N LEU A 175 -6.11 18.78 -0.03
CA LEU A 175 -6.92 19.80 -0.70
C LEU A 175 -7.10 21.08 0.11
N ASP A 176 -6.48 21.18 1.29
CA ASP A 176 -6.52 22.39 2.10
C ASP A 176 -5.77 23.53 1.40
N MET A 177 -6.52 24.54 0.95
CA MET A 177 -5.97 25.70 0.25
C MET A 177 -5.24 26.67 1.18
N LYS A 178 -5.24 26.42 2.51
CA LYS A 178 -4.49 27.23 3.48
C LYS A 178 -2.99 26.94 3.48
N VAL A 179 -2.54 25.88 2.82
CA VAL A 179 -1.12 25.51 2.76
C VAL A 179 -0.56 25.79 1.36
N GLU A 180 0.69 26.26 1.30
CA GLU A 180 1.41 26.44 0.05
C GLU A 180 2.48 25.35 -0.09
N TRP A 181 2.50 24.65 -1.22
CA TRP A 181 3.47 23.60 -1.52
C TRP A 181 4.68 24.13 -2.30
N LYS A 182 5.89 23.90 -1.80
CA LYS A 182 7.16 24.24 -2.47
C LYS A 182 8.01 23.00 -2.65
N SER A 183 8.68 22.91 -3.80
CA SER A 183 9.64 21.85 -4.09
C SER A 183 10.89 22.06 -3.23
N THR A 184 11.32 21.02 -2.53
CA THR A 184 12.58 20.96 -1.78
C THR A 184 13.60 20.05 -2.45
N GLY A 185 13.22 19.41 -3.56
CA GLY A 185 14.02 18.48 -4.34
C GLY A 185 13.22 17.87 -5.49
N ARG A 186 13.77 16.82 -6.11
CA ARG A 186 13.16 16.19 -7.30
C ARG A 186 11.84 15.46 -6.99
N ASN A 187 11.81 14.74 -5.88
CA ASN A 187 10.64 13.98 -5.42
C ASN A 187 10.25 14.36 -3.97
N SER A 188 10.51 15.59 -3.57
CA SER A 188 10.26 16.07 -2.21
C SER A 188 9.65 17.47 -2.24
N TYR A 189 8.61 17.64 -1.46
CA TYR A 189 7.85 18.87 -1.33
C TYR A 189 7.53 19.14 0.13
N GLU A 190 7.47 20.42 0.46
CA GLU A 190 7.13 20.92 1.77
C GLU A 190 5.93 21.85 1.67
N ALA A 191 4.94 21.64 2.54
CA ALA A 191 3.83 22.54 2.72
C ALA A 191 4.09 23.46 3.90
N THR A 192 3.94 24.77 3.68
CA THR A 192 4.10 25.82 4.69
C THR A 192 2.82 26.62 4.87
N ASP A 193 2.57 27.14 6.07
CA ASP A 193 1.54 28.17 6.27
C ASP A 193 2.02 29.49 5.63
N PRO A 194 1.28 30.08 4.67
CA PRO A 194 1.68 31.33 4.02
C PRO A 194 1.77 32.53 4.98
N SER A 195 1.05 32.49 6.09
CA SER A 195 0.96 33.57 7.07
C SER A 195 2.10 33.53 8.08
N THR A 196 2.51 32.34 8.51
CA THR A 196 3.54 32.16 9.55
C THR A 196 4.89 31.69 8.99
N GLY A 197 4.90 31.11 7.78
CA GLY A 197 6.06 30.43 7.21
C GLY A 197 6.39 29.09 7.85
N GLU A 198 5.56 28.60 8.78
CA GLU A 198 5.81 27.35 9.49
C GLU A 198 5.64 26.14 8.58
N LYS A 199 6.56 25.19 8.68
CA LYS A 199 6.47 23.89 8.01
C LYS A 199 5.36 23.04 8.64
N ILE A 200 4.38 22.67 7.81
CA ILE A 200 3.23 21.88 8.25
C ILE A 200 3.44 20.39 7.96
N ARG A 201 3.83 20.05 6.72
CA ARG A 201 3.88 18.65 6.25
C ARG A 201 4.78 18.49 5.03
N THR A 202 5.13 17.25 4.69
CA THR A 202 5.95 16.92 3.53
C THR A 202 5.32 15.84 2.66
N ALA A 203 5.60 15.87 1.37
CA ALA A 203 5.01 15.00 0.37
C ALA A 203 6.02 14.61 -0.71
N THR A 204 5.72 13.56 -1.46
CA THR A 204 6.39 13.23 -2.71
C THR A 204 5.49 13.59 -3.90
N ARG A 205 5.98 13.37 -5.12
CA ARG A 205 5.16 13.54 -6.34
C ARG A 205 3.98 12.59 -6.38
N VAL A 206 4.13 11.39 -5.81
CA VAL A 206 3.08 10.37 -5.73
C VAL A 206 1.89 10.90 -4.93
N ASP A 207 2.16 11.59 -3.82
CA ASP A 207 1.12 12.15 -2.97
C ASP A 207 0.47 13.38 -3.64
N LEU A 208 1.27 14.30 -4.19
CA LEU A 208 0.77 15.54 -4.79
C LEU A 208 0.10 15.35 -6.15
N ALA A 209 0.32 14.22 -6.84
CA ALA A 209 -0.38 13.89 -8.08
C ALA A 209 -1.90 13.95 -7.92
N PHE A 210 -2.42 13.55 -6.75
CA PHE A 210 -3.84 13.59 -6.41
C PHE A 210 -4.39 15.02 -6.19
N GLY A 211 -3.53 16.01 -5.96
CA GLY A 211 -3.93 17.42 -5.86
C GLY A 211 -3.74 18.21 -7.16
N SER A 212 -3.02 17.64 -8.13
CA SER A 212 -2.51 18.32 -9.33
C SER A 212 -3.16 17.84 -10.63
N ASN A 213 -3.21 16.51 -10.86
CA ASN A 213 -3.86 15.97 -12.04
C ASN A 213 -5.39 16.19 -11.94
N SER A 214 -6.00 16.76 -12.97
CA SER A 214 -7.42 17.16 -12.93
C SER A 214 -8.39 15.99 -12.65
N GLN A 215 -8.11 14.80 -13.18
CA GLN A 215 -8.95 13.62 -12.95
C GLN A 215 -8.73 13.04 -11.55
N LEU A 216 -7.47 12.89 -11.12
CA LEU A 216 -7.18 12.40 -9.76
C LEU A 216 -7.66 13.38 -8.70
N ARG A 217 -7.59 14.68 -8.96
CA ARG A 217 -8.13 15.72 -8.08
C ARG A 217 -9.64 15.61 -7.92
N ALA A 218 -10.38 15.39 -9.01
CA ALA A 218 -11.81 15.17 -8.92
C ALA A 218 -12.16 13.94 -8.04
N LEU A 219 -11.37 12.87 -8.11
CA LEU A 219 -11.52 11.71 -7.24
C LEU A 219 -11.17 12.03 -5.77
N ALA A 220 -10.09 12.78 -5.54
CA ALA A 220 -9.69 13.21 -4.21
C ALA A 220 -10.75 14.10 -3.56
N GLU A 221 -11.38 15.00 -4.33
CA GLU A 221 -12.47 15.87 -3.87
C GLU A 221 -13.67 15.07 -3.38
N VAL A 222 -14.05 13.99 -4.08
CA VAL A 222 -15.11 13.08 -3.62
C VAL A 222 -14.79 12.52 -2.24
N TYR A 223 -13.57 12.03 -2.01
CA TYR A 223 -13.21 11.45 -0.71
C TYR A 223 -12.90 12.48 0.37
N ALA A 224 -12.68 13.75 0.01
CA ALA A 224 -12.48 14.84 0.96
C ALA A 224 -13.78 15.44 1.50
N CYS A 225 -14.95 15.13 0.93
CA CYS A 225 -16.23 15.59 1.44
C CYS A 225 -16.47 15.11 2.88
N GLU A 226 -17.18 15.93 3.66
CA GLU A 226 -17.45 15.68 5.08
C GLU A 226 -18.27 14.39 5.32
N ASP A 227 -19.12 14.02 4.36
CA ASP A 227 -19.97 12.83 4.38
C ASP A 227 -19.31 11.59 3.75
N SER A 228 -18.09 11.70 3.23
CA SER A 228 -17.42 10.62 2.49
C SER A 228 -16.66 9.62 3.34
N GLN A 229 -16.57 9.79 4.66
CA GLN A 229 -15.78 8.90 5.52
C GLN A 229 -16.23 7.43 5.43
N GLN A 230 -17.54 7.15 5.47
CA GLN A 230 -18.04 5.77 5.37
C GLN A 230 -17.80 5.18 3.96
N LYS A 231 -18.02 6.00 2.92
CA LYS A 231 -17.74 5.62 1.53
C LYS A 231 -16.26 5.27 1.34
N PHE A 232 -15.37 6.12 1.84
CA PHE A 232 -13.93 5.92 1.79
C PHE A 232 -13.51 4.60 2.43
N VAL A 233 -14.00 4.30 3.64
CA VAL A 233 -13.71 3.03 4.32
C VAL A 233 -14.20 1.84 3.49
N SER A 234 -15.45 1.88 3.00
CA SER A 234 -16.02 0.81 2.18
C SER A 234 -15.22 0.58 0.90
N ASP A 235 -14.88 1.64 0.18
CA ASP A 235 -14.15 1.57 -1.09
C ASP A 235 -12.70 1.12 -0.87
N PHE A 236 -12.05 1.57 0.23
CA PHE A 236 -10.74 1.09 0.62
C PHE A 236 -10.75 -0.41 0.92
N VAL A 237 -11.72 -0.89 1.70
CA VAL A 237 -11.87 -2.33 2.02
C VAL A 237 -12.13 -3.14 0.75
N GLY A 238 -12.95 -2.64 -0.17
CA GLY A 238 -13.18 -3.27 -1.47
C GLY A 238 -11.90 -3.39 -2.31
N ALA A 239 -11.16 -2.30 -2.45
CA ALA A 239 -9.90 -2.28 -3.19
C ALA A 239 -8.81 -3.14 -2.52
N TRP A 240 -8.73 -3.12 -1.18
CA TRP A 240 -7.84 -3.99 -0.41
C TRP A 240 -8.14 -5.46 -0.67
N ASN A 241 -9.40 -5.87 -0.52
CA ASN A 241 -9.83 -7.25 -0.71
C ASN A 241 -9.59 -7.71 -2.16
N LYS A 242 -9.75 -6.82 -3.14
CA LYS A 242 -9.37 -7.10 -4.54
C LYS A 242 -7.89 -7.47 -4.64
N VAL A 243 -6.98 -6.62 -4.13
CA VAL A 243 -5.53 -6.87 -4.19
C VAL A 243 -5.15 -8.17 -3.48
N MET A 244 -5.73 -8.44 -2.31
CA MET A 244 -5.44 -9.66 -1.54
C MET A 244 -5.84 -10.96 -2.27
N ASN A 245 -6.74 -10.90 -3.26
CA ASN A 245 -7.26 -12.06 -3.97
C ASN A 245 -6.88 -12.10 -5.46
N LEU A 246 -5.94 -11.27 -5.94
CA LEU A 246 -5.56 -11.22 -7.35
C LEU A 246 -4.98 -12.55 -7.89
N ASP A 247 -4.38 -13.36 -7.02
CA ASP A 247 -3.80 -14.66 -7.38
C ASP A 247 -4.66 -15.86 -6.95
N ARG A 248 -5.89 -15.63 -6.52
CA ARG A 248 -6.84 -16.66 -6.06
C ARG A 248 -7.63 -17.27 -7.22
N PHE A 249 -6.91 -17.76 -8.22
CA PHE A 249 -7.50 -18.45 -9.37
C PHE A 249 -8.19 -19.77 -9.02
N ASP A 250 -7.95 -20.29 -7.82
CA ASP A 250 -8.62 -21.47 -7.26
C ASP A 250 -10.10 -21.22 -6.89
N LEU A 251 -10.51 -19.95 -6.77
CA LEU A 251 -11.87 -19.56 -6.39
C LEU A 251 -12.81 -19.31 -7.58
N THR A 252 -12.30 -19.39 -8.81
CA THR A 252 -13.00 -19.03 -10.05
C THR A 252 -13.04 -20.16 -11.06
#